data_AF-A0A972T6H8-F1
#
_entry.id   AF-A0A972T6H8-F1
#
_cell.length_a   1.000
_cell.length_b   1.000
_cell.length_c   1.000
_cell.angle_alpha   90.00
_cell.angle_beta   90.00
_cell.angle_gamma   90.00
#
_symmetry.space_group_name_H-M   'P 1'
#
loop_
_entity.id
_entity.type
_entity.pdbx_description
1 polymer ?
#
loop_
_entity_poly.entity_id
_entity_poly.type
_entity_poly.pdbx_seq_one_letter_code
_entity_poly.pdbx_strand_id
1 'polypeptide(L)' 'MCAIKFPHLLCRAIAAQFIQDDLIALFEFEKTNDGIKVSSEKHDRLVHSEDLSQEELESYRIRPE' A
#
# COMPACT_ATOMS: atom_id res chain seq x y z
N MET A 1 3.45 -9.05 -17.77
CA MET A 1 2.03 -8.63 -17.81
C MET A 1 1.85 -7.13 -17.60
N CYS A 2 2.30 -6.53 -16.48
CA CYS A 2 2.18 -5.08 -16.26
C CYS A 2 3.14 -4.26 -17.15
N ALA A 3 4.45 -4.56 -17.13
CA ALA A 3 5.46 -3.84 -17.93
C ALA A 3 5.26 -3.93 -19.45
N ILE A 4 4.61 -5.01 -19.93
CA ILE A 4 4.25 -5.15 -21.35
C ILE A 4 3.12 -4.18 -21.71
N LYS A 5 2.14 -4.04 -20.82
CA LYS A 5 0.97 -3.16 -21.03
C LYS A 5 1.32 -1.68 -20.80
N PHE A 6 2.27 -1.38 -19.92
CA PHE A 6 2.65 -0.03 -19.52
C PHE A 6 4.17 0.17 -19.63
N PRO A 7 4.70 0.28 -20.86
CA PRO A 7 6.15 0.29 -21.10
C PRO A 7 6.86 1.54 -20.57
N HIS A 8 6.13 2.63 -20.34
CA HIS A 8 6.67 3.90 -19.85
C HIS A 8 6.46 4.12 -18.33
N LEU A 9 5.90 3.14 -17.62
CA LEU A 9 5.64 3.25 -16.19
C LEU A 9 6.58 2.34 -15.38
N LEU A 10 6.94 2.80 -14.18
CA LEU A 10 7.62 1.98 -13.19
C LEU A 10 6.62 1.01 -12.58
N CYS A 11 6.61 -0.22 -13.09
CA CYS A 11 5.76 -1.28 -12.57
C CYS A 11 6.31 -1.81 -11.25
N ARG A 12 5.60 -1.55 -10.15
CA ARG A 12 5.90 -2.10 -8.83
C ARG A 12 4.98 -3.27 -8.54
N ALA A 13 5.53 -4.39 -8.08
CA ALA A 13 4.71 -5.50 -7.63
C ALA A 13 4.20 -5.19 -6.22
N ILE A 14 2.92 -5.45 -5.98
CA ILE A 14 2.28 -5.25 -4.68
C ILE A 14 1.77 -6.61 -4.19
N ALA A 15 2.02 -6.94 -2.93
CA ALA A 15 1.34 -8.04 -2.24
C ALA A 15 0.52 -7.48 -1.08
N ALA A 16 -0.61 -8.14 -0.80
CA ALA A 16 -1.44 -7.88 0.36
C ALA A 16 -1.60 -9.17 1.16
N GLN A 17 -1.49 -9.07 2.47
CA GLN A 17 -1.70 -10.19 3.38
C GLN A 17 -2.58 -9.76 4.55
N PHE A 18 -3.65 -10.52 4.80
CA PHE A 18 -4.42 -10.39 6.04
C PHE A 18 -3.61 -10.99 7.19
N ILE A 19 -3.24 -10.16 8.15
CA ILE A 19 -2.56 -10.59 9.39
C ILE A 19 -3.60 -10.94 10.45
N GLN A 20 -4.66 -10.13 10.54
CA GLN A 20 -5.82 -10.30 11.42
C GLN A 20 -7.09 -9.89 10.66
N ASP A 21 -8.26 -10.10 11.27
CA ASP A 21 -9.56 -9.79 10.64
C ASP A 21 -9.65 -8.31 10.20
N ASP A 22 -9.03 -7.41 10.94
CA ASP A 22 -9.02 -5.97 10.70
C ASP A 22 -7.64 -5.42 10.30
N LEU A 23 -6.62 -6.27 10.09
CA LEU A 23 -5.24 -5.80 9.83
C LEU A 23 -4.68 -6.39 8.53
N ILE A 24 -4.33 -5.50 7.60
CA ILE A 24 -3.78 -5.84 6.29
C ILE A 24 -2.35 -5.30 6.20
N ALA A 25 -1.40 -6.17 5.88
CA ALA A 25 -0.07 -5.75 5.46
C ALA A 25 0.01 -5.64 3.94
N LEU A 26 0.48 -4.50 3.46
CA LEU A 26 0.79 -4.21 2.07
C LEU A 26 2.29 -4.12 1.89
N PHE A 27 2.81 -4.86 0.91
CA PHE A 27 4.22 -4.87 0.54
C PHE A 27 4.39 -4.38 -0.88
N GLU A 28 5.25 -3.37 -1.07
CA GLU A 28 5.77 -3.00 -2.37
C GLU A 28 7.11 -3.69 -2.60
N PHE A 29 7.27 -4.24 -3.80
CA PHE A 29 8.50 -4.90 -4.20
C PHE A 29 9.19 -4.17 -5.35
N GLU A 30 10.50 -4.22 -5.31
CA GLU A 30 11.37 -3.75 -6.37
C GLU A 30 12.39 -4.79 -6.81
N LYS A 31 12.79 -4.68 -8.07
CA LYS A 31 13.85 -5.49 -8.64
C LYS A 31 15.17 -4.73 -8.53
N THR A 32 16.08 -5.26 -7.73
CA THR A 32 17.45 -4.77 -7.58
C THR A 32 18.43 -5.72 -8.28
N ASN A 33 19.73 -5.37 -8.26
CA ASN A 33 20.78 -6.25 -8.78
C ASN A 33 20.89 -7.57 -7.99
N ASP A 34 20.49 -7.56 -6.72
CA ASP A 34 20.53 -8.73 -5.82
C ASP A 34 19.22 -9.53 -5.81
N GLY A 35 18.29 -9.22 -6.70
CA GLY A 35 17.00 -9.89 -6.83
C GLY A 35 15.81 -9.01 -6.42
N ILE A 36 14.72 -9.65 -5.98
CA ILE A 36 13.51 -8.93 -5.56
C ILE A 36 13.65 -8.56 -4.07
N LYS A 37 13.39 -7.30 -3.74
CA LYS A 37 13.44 -6.75 -2.37
C LYS A 37 12.15 -6.02 -2.04
N VAL A 38 11.83 -5.91 -0.75
CA VAL A 38 10.73 -5.08 -0.25
C VAL A 38 11.22 -3.63 -0.23
N SER A 39 10.53 -2.74 -0.94
CA SER A 39 10.82 -1.30 -0.96
C SER A 39 9.96 -0.52 0.04
N SER A 40 8.75 -1.01 0.34
CA SER A 40 7.85 -0.39 1.30
C SER A 40 6.95 -1.45 1.94
N GLU A 41 6.61 -1.22 3.21
CA GLU A 41 5.68 -2.03 3.98
C GLU A 41 4.74 -1.10 4.73
N LYS A 42 3.42 -1.35 4.62
CA LYS A 42 2.37 -0.59 5.30
C LYS A 42 1.39 -1.53 5.96
N HIS A 43 0.96 -1.22 7.18
CA HIS A 43 0.02 -2.01 7.95
C HIS A 43 -1.23 -1.18 8.15
N ASP A 44 -2.25 -1.44 7.33
CA ASP A 44 -3.50 -0.70 7.35
C ASP A 44 -4.53 -1.46 8.18
N ARG A 45 -5.19 -0.74 9.08
CA ARG A 45 -6.29 -1.27 9.89
C ARG A 45 -7.63 -0.90 9.26
N LEU A 46 -8.49 -1.90 9.06
CA LEU A 46 -9.88 -1.69 8.70
C LEU A 46 -10.65 -1.20 9.93
N VAL A 47 -11.31 -0.06 9.80
CA VAL A 47 -12.12 0.54 10.87
C VAL A 47 -13.53 0.82 10.35
N HIS A 48 -14.53 0.82 11.23
CA HIS A 48 -15.87 1.25 10.83
C HIS A 48 -15.87 2.76 10.61
N SER A 49 -16.72 3.24 9.70
CA SER A 49 -16.84 4.68 9.44
C SER A 49 -17.25 5.49 10.66
N GLU A 50 -17.96 4.86 11.60
CA GLU A 50 -18.41 5.46 12.86
C GLU A 50 -17.27 5.64 13.88
N ASP A 51 -16.17 4.90 13.70
CA ASP A 51 -14.99 4.97 14.58
C ASP A 51 -14.03 6.11 14.18
N LEU A 52 -14.24 6.75 13.03
CA LEU A 52 -13.42 7.85 12.54
C LEU A 52 -13.90 9.19 13.11
N SER A 53 -12.99 9.92 13.74
CA SER A 53 -13.23 11.31 14.17
C SER A 53 -13.36 12.24 12.98
N GLN A 54 -13.97 13.41 13.21
CA GLN A 54 -14.08 14.43 12.17
C GLN A 54 -12.70 14.92 11.72
N GLU A 55 -11.76 15.05 12.66
CA GLU A 55 -10.37 15.45 12.40
C GLU A 55 -9.64 14.41 11.53
N GLU A 56 -9.83 13.11 11.76
CA GLU A 56 -9.27 12.05 10.93
C GLU A 56 -9.83 12.09 9.50
N LEU A 57 -11.13 12.28 9.34
CA LEU A 57 -11.77 12.44 8.03
C LEU A 57 -11.26 13.68 7.28
N GLU A 58 -11.05 14.78 8.00
CA GLU A 58 -10.48 16.00 7.43
C GLU A 58 -9.02 15.80 7.00
N SER A 59 -8.25 14.99 7.74
CA SER A 59 -6.86 14.67 7.39
C SER A 59 -6.72 14.00 6.03
N TYR A 60 -7.70 13.19 5.59
CA TYR A 60 -7.70 12.56 4.27
C TYR A 60 -7.79 13.55 3.10
N ARG A 61 -8.19 14.79 3.35
CA ARG A 61 -8.17 15.85 2.32
C ARG A 61 -6.75 16.36 2.04
N ILE A 62 -5.83 16.11 2.96
CA ILE A 62 -4.43 16.52 2.87
C ILE A 62 -3.64 15.28 2.44
N ARG A 63 -2.93 15.38 1.32
CA ARG A 63 -2.03 14.31 0.91
C ARG A 63 -0.77 14.41 1.79
N PRO A 64 -0.47 13.42 2.66
CA PRO A 64 0.78 13.43 3.39
C PRO A 64 1.95 13.30 2.41
N GLU A 65 3.01 14.08 2.62
CA GLU A 65 4.28 13.96 1.89
C GLU A 65 5.03 12.67 2.23
#